data_AF-A0A822EWR4-F1
#
_entry.id   AF-A0A822EWR4-F1
#
_cell.length_a   1.000
_cell.length_b   1.000
_cell.length_c   1.000
_cell.angle_alpha   90.00
_cell.angle_beta   90.00
_cell.angle_gamma   90.00
#
_symmetry.space_group_name_H-M   'P 1'
#
loop_
_entity.id
_entity.type
_entity.pdbx_description
1 polymer ?
#
loop_
_entity_poly.entity_id
_entity_poly.type
_entity_poly.pdbx_seq_one_letter_code
_entity_poly.pdbx_strand_id
1 'polypeptide(L)'
;MPSKSKKKNRGPTLYRTFVNAYMKARPNEKRADKHYDAKVEWNKIKWNEEYVKEKIEEYVSKYNEFEASSREGIECPLSPSFST
;
A
#
# COMPACT_ATOMS: atom_id res chain seq x y z
N MET A 1 64.16 13.34 14.22
CA MET A 1 63.13 12.88 13.26
C MET A 1 61.78 13.47 13.65
N PRO A 2 61.05 14.18 12.78
CA PRO A 2 59.74 14.72 13.15
C PRO A 2 58.68 13.62 13.06
N SER A 3 57.92 13.41 14.15
CA SER A 3 56.84 12.44 14.20
C SER A 3 55.60 12.98 13.48
N LYS A 4 55.08 12.19 12.52
CA LYS A 4 53.84 12.51 11.80
C LYS A 4 52.66 12.34 12.75
N SER A 5 52.07 13.42 13.23
CA SER A 5 50.83 13.39 14.01
C SER A 5 49.66 12.97 13.12
N LYS A 6 49.02 11.82 13.44
CA LYS A 6 47.83 11.34 12.75
C LYS A 6 46.68 12.32 13.01
N LYS A 7 46.30 13.15 12.02
CA LYS A 7 45.07 13.96 12.07
C LYS A 7 43.88 13.00 12.23
N LYS A 8 43.26 12.97 13.41
CA LYS A 8 42.01 12.22 13.64
C LYS A 8 40.90 12.95 12.88
N ASN A 9 40.29 12.31 11.88
CA ASN A 9 39.12 12.83 11.17
C ASN A 9 37.91 12.90 12.12
N ARG A 10 37.78 14.01 12.87
CA ARG A 10 36.68 14.26 13.81
C ARG A 10 35.40 14.79 13.14
N GLY A 11 35.46 15.13 11.85
CA GLY A 11 34.35 15.73 11.10
C GLY A 11 33.04 14.92 11.15
N PRO A 12 33.05 13.61 10.84
CA PRO A 12 31.84 12.78 10.87
C PRO A 12 31.23 12.65 12.27
N THR A 13 32.09 12.63 13.30
CA THR A 13 31.66 12.54 14.69
C THR A 13 30.98 13.83 15.13
N LEU A 14 31.57 14.99 14.83
CA LEU A 14 31.04 16.31 15.21
C LEU A 14 29.72 16.64 14.52
N TYR A 15 29.60 16.29 13.23
CA TYR A 15 28.33 16.44 12.49
C TYR A 15 27.22 15.61 13.14
N ARG A 16 27.52 14.35 13.49
CA ARG A 16 26.56 13.47 14.17
C ARG A 16 26.15 13.99 15.54
N THR A 17 27.08 14.54 16.34
CA THR A 17 26.74 15.16 17.63
C THR A 17 25.88 16.40 17.46
N PHE A 18 26.17 17.23 16.46
CA PHE A 18 25.38 18.42 16.15
C PHE A 18 23.95 18.05 15.75
N VAL A 19 23.78 17.11 14.82
CA VAL A 19 22.45 16.64 14.39
C VAL A 19 21.68 16.07 15.58
N ASN A 20 22.32 15.26 16.43
CA ASN A 20 21.65 14.73 17.62
C ASN A 20 21.23 15.82 18.61
N ALA A 21 22.06 16.84 18.83
CA ALA A 21 21.73 17.97 19.71
C ALA A 21 20.61 18.84 19.12
N TYR A 22 20.66 19.12 17.81
CA TYR A 22 19.63 19.85 17.06
C TYR A 22 18.28 19.13 17.15
N MET A 23 18.27 17.81 16.89
CA MET A 23 17.08 16.98 16.94
C MET A 23 16.51 16.87 18.37
N LYS A 24 17.36 16.90 19.40
CA LYS A 24 16.93 16.92 20.81
C LYS A 24 16.32 18.27 21.21
N ALA A 25 16.82 19.37 20.67
CA ALA A 25 16.33 20.72 20.93
C ALA A 25 15.00 21.01 20.21
N ARG A 26 14.74 20.37 19.07
CA ARG A 26 13.52 20.60 18.25
C ARG A 26 12.69 19.34 18.03
N PRO A 27 12.10 18.75 19.09
CA PRO A 27 11.32 17.52 18.98
C PRO A 27 10.02 17.69 18.16
N ASN A 28 9.49 18.91 18.08
CA ASN A 28 8.24 19.21 17.37
C ASN A 28 8.40 19.19 15.85
N GLU A 29 9.54 19.63 15.31
CA GLU A 29 9.84 19.54 13.87
C GLU A 29 9.86 18.07 13.41
N LYS A 30 10.51 17.18 14.19
CA LYS A 30 10.51 15.74 13.90
C LYS A 30 9.12 15.08 13.99
N ARG A 31 8.24 15.61 14.84
CA ARG A 31 6.85 15.12 14.91
C ARG A 31 6.07 15.52 13.66
N ALA A 32 6.27 16.75 13.16
CA ALA A 32 5.61 17.22 11.94
C ALA A 32 5.95 16.35 10.73
N ASP A 33 7.23 16.02 10.52
CA ASP A 33 7.66 15.14 9.42
C ASP A 33 7.02 13.74 9.53
N LYS A 34 7.00 13.15 10.73
CA LYS A 34 6.34 11.85 10.97
C LYS A 34 4.84 11.89 10.72
N HIS A 35 4.17 12.98 11.09
CA HIS A 35 2.74 13.15 10.83
C HIS A 35 2.45 13.31 9.34
N TYR A 36 3.34 13.98 8.60
CA TYR A 36 3.27 14.08 7.15
C TYR A 36 3.41 12.70 6.49
N ASP A 37 4.45 11.94 6.86
CA ASP A 37 4.68 10.59 6.33
C ASP A 37 3.48 9.66 6.60
N ALA A 38 2.96 9.67 7.84
CA ALA A 38 1.79 8.87 8.18
C ALA A 38 0.53 9.28 7.39
N LYS A 39 0.36 10.58 7.09
CA LYS A 39 -0.75 11.07 6.27
C LYS A 39 -0.62 10.62 4.82
N VAL A 40 0.59 10.62 4.27
CA VAL A 40 0.86 10.12 2.91
C VAL A 40 0.58 8.62 2.82
N GLU A 41 1.06 7.83 3.79
CA GLU A 41 0.79 6.40 3.86
C GLU A 41 -0.71 6.10 3.99
N TRP A 42 -1.42 6.84 4.85
CA TRP A 42 -2.87 6.71 5.01
C TRP A 42 -3.62 6.96 3.70
N ASN A 43 -3.25 8.02 2.98
CA ASN A 43 -3.87 8.32 1.69
C ASN A 43 -3.63 7.22 0.65
N LYS A 44 -2.44 6.60 0.65
CA LYS A 44 -2.12 5.47 -0.23
C LYS A 44 -2.97 4.24 0.11
N ILE A 45 -3.17 3.95 1.39
CA ILE A 45 -4.03 2.84 1.84
C ILE A 45 -5.46 3.08 1.37
N LYS A 46 -6.02 4.28 1.60
CA LYS A 46 -7.37 4.62 1.16
C LYS A 46 -7.58 4.45 -0.34
N TRP A 47 -6.62 4.90 -1.15
CA TRP A 47 -6.71 4.77 -2.60
C TRP A 47 -6.72 3.30 -3.05
N ASN A 48 -5.91 2.47 -2.38
CA ASN A 48 -5.93 1.03 -2.63
C ASN A 48 -7.24 0.36 -2.19
N GLU A 49 -7.83 0.78 -1.07
CA GLU A 49 -9.13 0.27 -0.61
C GLU A 49 -10.24 0.58 -1.61
N GLU A 50 -10.28 1.81 -2.12
CA GLU A 50 -11.25 2.21 -3.16
C GLU A 50 -11.06 1.40 -4.44
N TYR A 51 -9.82 1.23 -4.90
CA TYR A 51 -9.53 0.42 -6.09
C TYR A 51 -9.94 -1.04 -5.92
N VAL A 52 -9.63 -1.66 -4.78
CA VAL A 52 -10.01 -3.05 -4.50
C VAL A 52 -11.53 -3.19 -4.44
N LYS A 53 -12.23 -2.22 -3.84
CA LYS A 53 -13.69 -2.21 -3.78
C LYS A 53 -14.30 -2.17 -5.19
N GLU A 54 -13.80 -1.29 -6.07
CA GLU A 54 -14.24 -1.22 -7.46
C GLU A 54 -14.02 -2.55 -8.19
N LYS A 55 -12.88 -3.20 -7.98
CA LYS A 55 -12.60 -4.52 -8.58
C LYS A 55 -13.48 -5.64 -8.06
N ILE A 56 -13.84 -5.61 -6.78
CA ILE A 56 -14.79 -6.57 -6.21
C ILE A 56 -16.16 -6.37 -6.85
N GLU A 57 -16.64 -5.13 -6.96
CA GLU A 57 -17.92 -4.81 -7.58
C GLU A 57 -17.95 -5.26 -9.05
N GLU A 58 -16.88 -5.00 -9.81
CA GLU A 58 -16.74 -5.48 -11.20
C GLU A 58 -16.80 -7.01 -11.29
N TYR A 59 -16.09 -7.71 -10.41
CA TYR A 59 -16.07 -9.18 -10.40
C TYR A 59 -17.44 -9.77 -10.04
N VAL A 60 -18.11 -9.20 -9.04
CA VAL A 60 -19.46 -9.62 -8.63
C VAL A 60 -20.48 -9.37 -9.75
N SER A 61 -20.41 -8.24 -10.45
CA SER A 61 -21.28 -7.98 -11.60
C SER A 61 -21.11 -9.04 -12.69
N LYS A 62 -19.86 -9.31 -13.09
CA LYS A 62 -19.55 -10.34 -14.11
C LYS A 62 -19.98 -11.73 -13.67
N TYR A 63 -19.81 -12.07 -12.40
CA TYR A 63 -20.26 -13.34 -11.85
C TYR A 63 -21.78 -13.49 -11.92
N ASN A 64 -22.53 -12.44 -11.54
CA ASN A 64 -23.99 -12.46 -11.61
C ASN A 64 -24.50 -12.54 -13.06
N GLU A 65 -23.86 -11.85 -14.01
CA GLU A 65 -24.15 -11.98 -15.44
C GLU A 65 -23.89 -13.40 -15.95
N PHE A 66 -22.79 -14.03 -15.52
CA PHE A 66 -22.46 -15.41 -15.86
C PHE A 66 -23.48 -16.42 -15.29
N GLU A 67 -23.89 -16.26 -14.03
CA GLU A 67 -24.92 -17.11 -13.39
C GLU A 67 -26.29 -16.94 -14.06
N ALA A 68 -26.66 -15.70 -14.43
CA ALA A 68 -27.89 -15.43 -15.17
C ALA A 68 -27.87 -16.11 -16.55
N SER A 69 -26.76 -15.98 -17.29
CA SER A 69 -26.58 -16.64 -18.60
C SER A 69 -26.58 -18.17 -18.48
N SER A 70 -26.02 -18.73 -17.41
CA SER A 70 -25.97 -20.18 -17.19
C SER A 70 -27.35 -20.77 -16.84
N ARG A 71 -28.23 -19.98 -16.21
CA ARG A 71 -29.62 -20.39 -15.91
C ARG A 71 -30.53 -20.41 -17.14
N GLU A 72 -30.27 -19.55 -18.12
CA GLU A 72 -31.05 -19.52 -19.38
C GLU A 72 -30.66 -20.65 -20.35
N GLY A 73 -29.60 -21.43 -20.05
CA GLY A 73 -29.10 -22.53 -20.87
C GLY A 73 -29.63 -23.94 -20.56
N ILE A 74 -30.58 -24.10 -19.62
CA ILE A 74 -31.16 -25.41 -19.25
C ILE A 74 -32.65 -25.44 -19.60
N GLU A 75 -33.00 -25.19 -20.86
CA GLU A 75 -34.16 -25.86 -21.44
C GLU A 75 -33.67 -27.21 -21.98
N CYS A 76 -33.69 -28.24 -21.12
CA CYS A 76 -33.67 -29.60 -21.63
C CYS A 76 -34.91 -29.78 -22.52
N PRO A 77 -34.77 -30.08 -23.82
CA PRO A 77 -35.93 -30.38 -24.63
C PRO A 77 -36.62 -31.60 -24.02
N LEU A 78 -37.90 -31.43 -23.66
CA LEU A 78 -38.79 -32.52 -23.23
C LEU A 78 -38.66 -33.64 -24.26
N SER A 79 -38.12 -34.77 -23.82
CA SER A 79 -38.06 -36.00 -24.61
C SER A 79 -39.47 -36.29 -25.16
N PRO A 80 -39.64 -36.53 -26.47
CA PRO A 80 -40.95 -36.83 -27.03
C PRO A 80 -41.43 -38.15 -26.43
N SER A 81 -42.53 -38.09 -25.68
CA SER A 81 -43.24 -39.27 -25.20
C SER A 81 -43.76 -40.04 -26.41
N PHE A 82 -43.14 -41.17 -26.72
CA PHE A 82 -43.68 -42.12 -27.69
C PHE A 82 -44.93 -42.77 -27.10
N SER A 83 -46.08 -42.49 -27.71
CA SER A 83 -47.34 -43.18 -27.44
C SER A 83 -47.31 -44.57 -28.07
N THR A 84 -47.55 -45.60 -27.27
CA THR A 84 -47.95 -46.95 -27.71
C THR A 84 -49.39 -47.21 -27.31
#